data_AF-A0A2A4FR13-F1
#
_entry.id   AF-A0A2A4FR13-F1
#
_cell.length_a   1.000
_cell.length_b   1.000
_cell.length_c   1.000
_cell.angle_alpha   90.00
_cell.angle_beta   90.00
_cell.angle_gamma   90.00
#
_symmetry.space_group_name_H-M   'P 1'
#
loop_
_entity.id
_entity.type
_entity.pdbx_description
1 polymer ?
#
loop_
_entity_poly.entity_id
_entity_poly.type
_entity_poly.pdbx_seq_one_letter_code
_entity_poly.pdbx_strand_id
1 'polypeptide(L)'
;MSGVAWMAGGASVFILDALTQIACQTPRTDKSHAPCLQRSRAWTGGRRCRAGDWPRASAAATHRAVRKDIDHLSPKNRRHLEEAVQILRAKFDARLKSPKDERGHPRRICKIILYGSMARGEPVLDMVNGYKSDFDLLVIVSEPGVANPKYWEDAAQALLLAEEQDETRHPVSFIVHDLEDVTEQIRLGRPFFRDIVRDGIVIYEFSAAELPMPGNLSRDEELAEARKYYEQWFASSSEFSKFAAFGMSEGMLNKTAFQLHQAIEAAYHCALLTLTLYSAKEHDIEKLRKLAEAVEPRLIEAWPRKHYYERRPFNRLKRAYVEARYSPHFVITGEDLAFAAERVAVLQAIVKTVCEERLAAG
;
A
#
# COMPACT_ATOMS: atom_id res chain seq x y z
N MET A 1 40.25 11.86 43.18
CA MET A 1 39.62 10.52 43.20
C MET A 1 38.34 10.61 42.39
N SER A 2 38.38 9.97 41.21
CA SER A 2 37.28 9.33 40.43
C SER A 2 35.91 10.04 40.37
N GLY A 3 35.37 10.50 39.23
CA GLY A 3 35.55 10.10 37.84
C GLY A 3 34.51 9.05 37.44
N VAL A 4 33.35 9.49 36.93
CA VAL A 4 32.43 8.67 36.11
C VAL A 4 31.91 9.56 34.98
N ALA A 5 32.62 9.52 33.85
CA ALA A 5 32.14 10.01 32.57
C ALA A 5 31.22 8.95 31.97
N TRP A 6 29.95 9.29 31.76
CA TRP A 6 29.00 8.44 31.07
C TRP A 6 29.28 8.48 29.57
N MET A 7 29.63 7.32 29.00
CA MET A 7 29.69 7.10 27.56
C MET A 7 28.27 7.05 26.99
N ALA A 8 27.79 8.17 26.45
CA ALA A 8 26.55 8.24 25.66
C ALA A 8 26.81 8.40 24.14
N GLY A 9 28.02 8.05 23.67
CA GLY A 9 28.47 8.33 22.30
C GLY A 9 28.43 7.15 21.31
N GLY A 10 28.11 5.93 21.74
CA GLY A 10 28.23 4.74 20.90
C GLY A 10 27.04 4.49 19.98
N ALA A 11 25.81 4.55 20.51
CA ALA A 11 24.60 4.19 19.77
C ALA A 11 24.21 5.24 18.70
N SER A 12 24.44 6.54 18.97
CA SER A 12 24.12 7.61 18.01
C SER A 12 24.94 7.56 16.72
N VAL A 13 26.18 7.05 16.77
CA VAL A 13 27.07 7.00 15.60
C VAL A 13 26.65 5.89 14.63
N PHE A 14 26.33 4.69 15.14
CA PHE A 14 25.86 3.58 14.30
C PHE A 14 24.49 3.85 13.65
N ILE A 15 23.62 4.61 14.32
CA ILE A 15 22.27 4.95 13.81
C ILE A 15 22.33 6.08 12.78
N LEU A 16 23.19 7.09 13.00
CA LEU A 16 23.51 8.06 11.95
C LEU A 16 24.10 7.36 10.74
N ASP A 17 25.01 6.40 10.93
CA ASP A 17 25.59 5.64 9.82
C ASP A 17 24.54 4.81 9.06
N ALA A 18 23.59 4.16 9.73
CA ALA A 18 22.54 3.38 9.07
C ALA A 18 21.59 4.25 8.21
N LEU A 19 21.11 5.37 8.76
CA LEU A 19 20.26 6.31 8.00
C LEU A 19 21.06 7.01 6.89
N THR A 20 22.34 7.31 7.13
CA THR A 20 23.23 8.00 6.17
C THR A 20 23.65 7.05 5.03
N GLN A 21 23.91 5.77 5.31
CA GLN A 21 24.24 4.77 4.29
C GLN A 21 23.07 4.52 3.34
N ILE A 22 21.83 4.46 3.84
CA ILE A 22 20.63 4.33 2.98
C ILE A 22 20.42 5.62 2.17
N ALA A 23 20.59 6.78 2.81
CA ALA A 23 20.52 8.10 2.18
C ALA A 23 21.54 8.34 1.05
N CYS A 24 22.69 7.66 1.08
CA CYS A 24 23.71 7.70 0.03
C CYS A 24 23.44 6.74 -1.14
N GLN A 25 22.44 5.87 -1.05
CA GLN A 25 22.11 4.87 -2.09
C GLN A 25 20.97 5.31 -3.03
N THR A 26 20.54 6.57 -2.97
CA THR A 26 19.55 7.12 -3.91
C THR A 26 20.03 6.97 -5.35
N PRO A 27 19.22 6.45 -6.29
CA PRO A 27 19.59 6.41 -7.71
C PRO A 27 19.91 7.84 -8.18
N ARG A 28 21.12 8.04 -8.71
CA ARG A 28 21.49 9.33 -9.31
C ARG A 28 20.55 9.58 -10.49
N THR A 29 19.73 10.62 -10.37
CA THR A 29 19.05 11.18 -11.53
C THR A 29 20.12 11.89 -12.37
N ASP A 30 20.63 11.20 -13.38
CA ASP A 30 21.55 11.80 -14.34
C ASP A 30 20.75 12.77 -15.23
N LYS A 31 20.56 14.00 -14.74
CA LYS A 31 20.11 15.12 -15.57
C LYS A 31 21.32 15.65 -16.31
N SER A 32 21.67 15.03 -17.43
CA SER A 32 22.58 15.65 -18.39
C SER A 32 22.19 15.36 -19.86
N HIS A 33 21.72 16.44 -20.51
CA HIS A 33 21.83 16.73 -21.95
C HIS A 33 20.95 15.96 -22.97
N ALA A 34 19.91 16.65 -23.45
CA ALA A 34 19.49 16.53 -24.85
C ALA A 34 20.58 17.14 -25.76
N PRO A 35 20.79 16.58 -26.96
CA PRO A 35 20.42 17.38 -28.13
C PRO A 35 19.88 16.59 -29.34
N CYS A 36 18.93 17.25 -30.00
CA CYS A 36 18.84 17.49 -31.45
C CYS A 36 18.60 16.35 -32.46
N LEU A 37 17.48 16.51 -33.18
CA LEU A 37 17.15 15.95 -34.49
C LEU A 37 18.29 16.07 -35.52
N GLN A 38 18.58 15.01 -36.27
CA GLN A 38 18.75 15.07 -37.74
C GLN A 38 18.83 13.68 -38.43
N ARG A 39 17.86 13.43 -39.31
CA ARG A 39 17.94 12.85 -40.66
C ARG A 39 18.82 11.61 -40.97
N SER A 40 18.09 10.53 -41.30
CA SER A 40 18.17 9.69 -42.52
C SER A 40 19.54 9.22 -43.04
N ARG A 41 19.73 7.88 -43.09
CA ARG A 41 20.33 7.19 -44.24
C ARG A 41 19.65 5.86 -44.51
N ALA A 42 19.46 5.62 -45.80
CA ALA A 42 18.89 4.44 -46.42
C ALA A 42 19.70 3.17 -46.13
N TRP A 43 19.00 2.04 -46.01
CA TRP A 43 19.56 0.72 -46.26
C TRP A 43 18.63 -0.05 -47.21
N THR A 44 19.09 -0.15 -48.45
CA THR A 44 18.61 -1.04 -49.50
C THR A 44 19.16 -2.44 -49.24
N GLY A 45 18.29 -3.42 -49.08
CA GLY A 45 18.72 -4.80 -48.82
C GLY A 45 17.55 -5.77 -48.78
N GLY A 46 16.95 -6.02 -49.94
CA GLY A 46 15.85 -6.96 -50.08
C GLY A 46 16.26 -8.40 -49.78
N ARG A 47 15.50 -9.05 -48.90
CA ARG A 47 15.25 -10.50 -48.94
C ARG A 47 13.78 -10.75 -48.69
N ARG A 48 13.11 -11.27 -49.72
CA ARG A 48 11.74 -11.79 -49.66
C ARG A 48 11.73 -13.05 -48.79
N CYS A 49 11.15 -12.95 -47.59
CA CYS A 49 10.73 -14.13 -46.84
C CYS A 49 9.27 -14.42 -47.18
N ARG A 50 9.01 -15.65 -47.61
CA ARG A 50 7.70 -16.15 -48.04
C ARG A 50 6.74 -16.21 -46.85
N ALA A 51 5.48 -15.93 -47.12
CA ALA A 51 4.37 -16.25 -46.25
C ALA A 51 4.30 -17.77 -46.02
N GLY A 52 4.31 -18.17 -44.76
CA GLY A 52 4.19 -19.56 -44.32
C GLY A 52 3.95 -19.60 -42.81
N ASP A 53 2.68 -19.80 -42.46
CA ASP A 53 2.17 -20.37 -41.21
C ASP A 53 2.71 -19.82 -39.88
N TRP A 54 2.13 -18.69 -39.47
CA TRP A 54 2.05 -18.34 -38.05
C TRP A 54 0.96 -19.20 -37.41
N PRO A 55 1.25 -19.98 -36.34
CA PRO A 55 0.19 -20.62 -35.59
C PRO A 55 -0.70 -19.52 -35.00
N ARG A 56 -1.99 -19.53 -35.37
CA ARG A 56 -3.03 -18.79 -34.64
C ARG A 56 -3.06 -19.34 -33.23
N ALA A 57 -2.30 -18.74 -32.32
CA ALA A 57 -2.54 -18.88 -30.89
C ALA A 57 -3.86 -18.14 -30.58
N SER A 58 -4.96 -18.83 -30.84
CA SER A 58 -6.26 -18.55 -30.24
C SER A 58 -6.15 -18.92 -28.76
N ALA A 59 -5.76 -17.95 -27.94
CA ALA A 59 -6.11 -17.95 -26.53
C ALA A 59 -7.08 -16.79 -26.35
N ALA A 60 -8.35 -17.04 -26.65
CA ALA A 60 -9.41 -16.19 -26.12
C ALA A 60 -9.31 -16.29 -24.60
N ALA A 61 -8.79 -15.26 -23.95
CA ALA A 61 -8.89 -15.12 -22.50
C ALA A 61 -10.39 -15.06 -22.20
N THR A 62 -10.96 -16.17 -21.75
CA THR A 62 -12.37 -16.27 -21.40
C THR A 62 -12.64 -15.23 -20.32
N HIS A 63 -13.41 -14.20 -20.65
CA HIS A 63 -13.88 -13.21 -19.70
C HIS A 63 -14.70 -13.95 -18.63
N ARG A 64 -14.07 -14.24 -17.49
CA ARG A 64 -14.74 -14.87 -16.36
C ARG A 64 -15.26 -13.75 -15.48
N ALA A 65 -16.57 -13.66 -15.33
CA ALA A 65 -17.18 -12.78 -14.35
C ALA A 65 -16.57 -13.04 -12.96
N VAL A 66 -16.41 -11.97 -12.18
CA VAL A 66 -15.91 -12.03 -10.81
C VAL A 66 -16.70 -13.10 -10.02
N ARG A 67 -16.00 -13.93 -9.25
CA ARG A 67 -16.61 -15.04 -8.51
C ARG A 67 -17.61 -14.53 -7.48
N LYS A 68 -18.54 -15.39 -7.06
CA LYS A 68 -19.53 -15.10 -6.01
C LYS A 68 -19.58 -16.15 -4.91
N ASP A 69 -18.94 -17.31 -5.13
CA ASP A 69 -18.83 -18.37 -4.14
C ASP A 69 -17.72 -18.05 -3.11
N ILE A 70 -18.00 -18.36 -1.86
CA ILE A 70 -17.05 -18.26 -0.73
C ILE A 70 -16.90 -19.61 -0.03
N ASP A 71 -17.03 -20.71 -0.79
CA ASP A 71 -17.14 -22.04 -0.21
C ASP A 71 -15.85 -22.55 0.44
N HIS A 72 -14.71 -22.01 0.03
CA HIS A 72 -13.41 -22.28 0.62
C HIS A 72 -13.25 -21.65 2.02
N LEU A 73 -14.06 -20.65 2.38
CA LEU A 73 -14.02 -20.05 3.71
C LEU A 73 -14.77 -20.92 4.72
N SER A 74 -14.22 -21.03 5.94
CA SER A 74 -14.90 -21.70 7.05
C SER A 74 -16.23 -21.01 7.39
N PRO A 75 -17.23 -21.72 7.95
CA PRO A 75 -18.51 -21.10 8.33
C PRO A 75 -18.35 -19.89 9.27
N LYS A 76 -17.37 -19.95 10.18
CA LYS A 76 -17.00 -18.84 11.06
C LYS A 76 -16.51 -17.62 10.27
N ASN A 77 -15.64 -17.84 9.30
CA ASN A 77 -15.08 -16.79 8.44
C ASN A 77 -16.14 -16.19 7.52
N ARG A 78 -17.07 -16.99 6.99
CA ARG A 78 -18.21 -16.49 6.20
C ARG A 78 -19.11 -15.57 7.02
N ARG A 79 -19.51 -16.01 8.22
CA ARG A 79 -20.31 -15.18 9.14
C ARG A 79 -19.60 -13.88 9.52
N HIS A 80 -18.31 -13.96 9.80
CA HIS A 80 -17.52 -12.77 10.12
C HIS A 80 -17.47 -11.78 8.93
N LEU A 81 -17.28 -12.27 7.71
CA LEU A 81 -17.31 -11.45 6.50
C LEU A 81 -18.70 -10.84 6.24
N GLU A 82 -19.77 -11.59 6.46
CA GLU A 82 -21.15 -11.09 6.39
C GLU A 82 -21.42 -9.98 7.41
N GLU A 83 -20.98 -10.17 8.67
CA GLU A 83 -21.05 -9.15 9.73
C GLU A 83 -20.29 -7.88 9.32
N ALA A 84 -19.09 -8.02 8.75
CA ALA A 84 -18.30 -6.89 8.27
C ALA A 84 -19.01 -6.11 7.15
N VAL A 85 -19.60 -6.82 6.18
CA VAL A 85 -20.41 -6.20 5.11
C VAL A 85 -21.64 -5.48 5.68
N GLN A 86 -22.30 -6.05 6.68
CA GLN A 86 -23.43 -5.40 7.35
C GLN A 86 -23.00 -4.11 8.06
N ILE A 87 -21.86 -4.12 8.76
CA ILE A 87 -21.31 -2.93 9.41
C ILE A 87 -21.02 -1.84 8.37
N LEU A 88 -20.33 -2.17 7.28
CA LEU A 88 -20.00 -1.21 6.21
C LEU A 88 -21.27 -0.55 5.65
N ARG A 89 -22.30 -1.35 5.34
CA ARG A 89 -23.57 -0.86 4.80
C ARG A 89 -24.34 0.01 5.82
N ALA A 90 -24.50 -0.48 7.04
CA ALA A 90 -25.24 0.24 8.08
C ALA A 90 -24.59 1.60 8.43
N LYS A 91 -23.25 1.65 8.49
CA LYS A 91 -22.52 2.89 8.78
C LYS A 91 -22.55 3.86 7.60
N PHE A 92 -22.46 3.35 6.38
CA PHE A 92 -22.66 4.17 5.18
C PHE A 92 -24.06 4.80 5.15
N ASP A 93 -25.11 3.99 5.38
CA ASP A 93 -26.50 4.47 5.39
C ASP A 93 -26.75 5.48 6.53
N ALA A 94 -26.16 5.27 7.71
CA ALA A 94 -26.26 6.21 8.82
C ALA A 94 -25.56 7.56 8.55
N ARG A 95 -24.50 7.56 7.73
CA ARG A 95 -23.74 8.77 7.38
C ARG A 95 -24.36 9.54 6.21
N LEU A 96 -25.21 8.88 5.41
CA LEU A 96 -25.93 9.49 4.30
C LEU A 96 -26.92 10.54 4.79
N LYS A 97 -26.57 11.83 4.58
CA LYS A 97 -27.49 12.95 4.86
C LYS A 97 -28.63 13.05 3.86
N SER A 98 -28.38 12.62 2.62
CA SER A 98 -29.35 12.62 1.52
C SER A 98 -29.09 11.37 0.66
N PRO A 99 -30.14 10.67 0.22
CA PRO A 99 -30.01 9.50 -0.65
C PRO A 99 -29.59 9.85 -2.08
N LYS A 100 -29.59 11.14 -2.45
CA LYS A 100 -29.20 11.64 -3.77
C LYS A 100 -28.13 12.74 -3.66
N ASP A 101 -27.29 12.83 -4.68
CA ASP A 101 -26.35 13.92 -4.88
C ASP A 101 -27.05 15.23 -5.31
N GLU A 102 -26.30 16.30 -5.50
CA GLU A 102 -26.80 17.60 -5.94
C GLU A 102 -27.45 17.56 -7.35
N ARG A 103 -27.14 16.52 -8.14
CA ARG A 103 -27.64 16.30 -9.50
C ARG A 103 -28.83 15.31 -9.53
N GLY A 104 -29.25 14.81 -8.37
CA GLY A 104 -30.35 13.85 -8.23
C GLY A 104 -29.97 12.38 -8.47
N HIS A 105 -28.69 12.07 -8.67
CA HIS A 105 -28.21 10.69 -8.78
C HIS A 105 -28.14 10.04 -7.41
N PRO A 106 -28.44 8.74 -7.30
CA PRO A 106 -28.45 8.09 -6.01
C PRO A 106 -27.05 7.86 -5.44
N ARG A 107 -26.90 8.08 -4.13
CA ARG A 107 -25.71 7.73 -3.35
C ARG A 107 -25.88 6.34 -2.76
N ARG A 108 -25.00 5.40 -3.13
CA ARG A 108 -25.07 4.02 -2.65
C ARG A 108 -23.73 3.29 -2.76
N ILE A 109 -23.64 2.19 -2.04
CA ILE A 109 -22.64 1.14 -2.31
C ILE A 109 -23.12 0.33 -3.51
N CYS A 110 -22.31 0.30 -4.56
CA CYS A 110 -22.54 -0.45 -5.80
C CYS A 110 -22.13 -1.91 -5.66
N LYS A 111 -20.92 -2.17 -5.17
CA LYS A 111 -20.36 -3.52 -4.97
C LYS A 111 -19.41 -3.55 -3.77
N ILE A 112 -19.29 -4.70 -3.12
CA ILE A 112 -18.20 -5.01 -2.17
C ILE A 112 -17.55 -6.30 -2.65
N ILE A 113 -16.24 -6.23 -2.91
CA ILE A 113 -15.47 -7.33 -3.48
C ILE A 113 -14.37 -7.71 -2.49
N LEU A 114 -14.34 -8.98 -2.09
CA LEU A 114 -13.23 -9.56 -1.37
C LEU A 114 -12.09 -9.83 -2.34
N TYR A 115 -10.89 -9.35 -2.02
CA TYR A 115 -9.67 -9.61 -2.77
C TYR A 115 -8.56 -10.12 -1.83
N GLY A 116 -7.33 -10.23 -2.34
CA GLY A 116 -6.18 -10.65 -1.55
C GLY A 116 -6.12 -12.15 -1.27
N SER A 117 -5.34 -12.53 -0.26
CA SER A 117 -5.06 -13.94 0.07
C SER A 117 -6.32 -14.71 0.49
N MET A 118 -7.25 -14.05 1.19
CA MET A 118 -8.53 -14.64 1.60
C MET A 118 -9.44 -14.96 0.41
N ALA A 119 -9.39 -14.17 -0.67
CA ALA A 119 -10.11 -14.48 -1.92
C ALA A 119 -9.47 -15.66 -2.68
N ARG A 120 -8.14 -15.75 -2.65
CA ARG A 120 -7.38 -16.82 -3.34
C ARG A 120 -7.38 -18.15 -2.60
N GLY A 121 -7.69 -18.15 -1.30
CA GLY A 121 -7.66 -19.35 -0.46
C GLY A 121 -6.27 -19.69 0.06
N GLU A 122 -5.36 -18.71 0.10
CA GLU A 122 -3.97 -18.87 0.55
C GLU A 122 -3.67 -17.95 1.75
N PRO A 123 -4.46 -18.01 2.85
CA PRO A 123 -4.23 -17.14 4.00
C PRO A 123 -2.90 -17.48 4.69
N VAL A 124 -2.18 -16.46 5.09
CA VAL A 124 -0.95 -16.58 5.89
C VAL A 124 -1.27 -16.37 7.36
N LEU A 125 -0.83 -17.30 8.20
CA LEU A 125 -0.80 -17.15 9.64
C LEU A 125 0.64 -17.39 10.11
N ASP A 126 1.33 -16.31 10.45
CA ASP A 126 2.68 -16.37 10.97
C ASP A 126 2.67 -16.28 12.50
N MET A 127 2.87 -17.42 13.16
CA MET A 127 2.91 -17.52 14.62
C MET A 127 4.18 -16.89 15.23
N VAL A 128 5.26 -16.76 14.46
CA VAL A 128 6.52 -16.18 14.94
C VAL A 128 6.39 -14.66 15.00
N ASN A 129 5.79 -14.07 13.97
CA ASN A 129 5.69 -12.62 13.81
C ASN A 129 4.38 -12.07 14.39
N GLY A 130 3.43 -12.94 14.69
CA GLY A 130 2.06 -12.60 15.05
C GLY A 130 1.26 -12.01 13.87
N TYR A 131 1.63 -12.31 12.62
CA TYR A 131 0.92 -11.82 11.44
C TYR A 131 -0.22 -12.77 11.07
N LYS A 132 -1.35 -12.21 10.68
CA LYS A 132 -2.53 -12.94 10.25
C LYS A 132 -3.10 -12.21 9.03
N SER A 133 -3.42 -12.94 7.97
CA SER A 133 -4.05 -12.34 6.78
C SER A 133 -5.38 -11.67 7.14
N ASP A 134 -5.58 -10.50 6.57
CA ASP A 134 -6.80 -9.70 6.71
C ASP A 134 -7.83 -10.10 5.64
N PHE A 135 -9.11 -9.78 5.88
CA PHE A 135 -10.12 -9.69 4.83
C PHE A 135 -9.98 -8.35 4.11
N ASP A 136 -9.40 -8.36 2.91
CA ASP A 136 -9.24 -7.17 2.08
C ASP A 136 -10.47 -6.91 1.21
N LEU A 137 -11.16 -5.79 1.43
CA LEU A 137 -12.40 -5.43 0.74
C LEU A 137 -12.23 -4.19 -0.15
N LEU A 138 -12.67 -4.29 -1.40
CA LEU A 138 -12.88 -3.15 -2.27
C LEU A 138 -14.36 -2.76 -2.21
N VAL A 139 -14.65 -1.59 -1.66
CA VAL A 139 -15.98 -1.00 -1.64
C VAL A 139 -16.10 -0.04 -2.82
N ILE A 140 -17.00 -0.36 -3.75
CA ILE A 140 -17.30 0.48 -4.91
C ILE A 140 -18.56 1.27 -4.62
N VAL A 141 -18.49 2.59 -4.68
CA VAL A 141 -19.62 3.50 -4.47
C VAL A 141 -20.07 4.18 -5.76
N SER A 142 -21.25 4.80 -5.74
CA SER A 142 -21.84 5.41 -6.93
C SER A 142 -21.22 6.75 -7.34
N GLU A 143 -20.58 7.49 -6.42
CA GLU A 143 -19.98 8.78 -6.72
C GLU A 143 -18.73 9.09 -5.89
N PRO A 144 -17.83 9.96 -6.39
CA PRO A 144 -16.59 10.34 -5.69
C PRO A 144 -16.84 11.00 -4.31
N GLY A 145 -17.94 11.73 -4.15
CA GLY A 145 -18.25 12.46 -2.92
C GLY A 145 -18.38 11.55 -1.69
N VAL A 146 -18.92 10.35 -1.87
CA VAL A 146 -19.06 9.35 -0.80
C VAL A 146 -17.91 8.32 -0.76
N ALA A 147 -16.97 8.39 -1.72
CA ALA A 147 -15.71 7.65 -1.66
C ALA A 147 -14.69 8.29 -0.70
N ASN A 148 -14.96 9.51 -0.23
CA ASN A 148 -14.07 10.23 0.69
C ASN A 148 -13.86 9.43 2.00
N PRO A 149 -12.61 9.18 2.44
CA PRO A 149 -12.31 8.41 3.65
C PRO A 149 -13.05 8.86 4.92
N LYS A 150 -13.36 10.17 5.05
CA LYS A 150 -14.10 10.73 6.19
C LYS A 150 -15.52 10.20 6.33
N TYR A 151 -16.12 9.66 5.27
CA TYR A 151 -17.43 8.99 5.35
C TYR A 151 -17.36 7.63 6.05
N TRP A 152 -16.17 7.05 6.10
CA TRP A 152 -15.96 5.65 6.48
C TRP A 152 -15.24 5.49 7.82
N GLU A 153 -14.91 6.59 8.51
CA GLU A 153 -14.27 6.57 9.83
C GLU A 153 -15.10 5.77 10.86
N ASP A 154 -16.42 6.00 10.92
CA ASP A 154 -17.31 5.26 11.82
C ASP A 154 -17.40 3.77 11.49
N ALA A 155 -17.23 3.41 10.21
CA ALA A 155 -17.21 2.02 9.76
C ALA A 155 -15.89 1.33 10.12
N ALA A 156 -14.76 2.00 9.87
CA ALA A 156 -13.44 1.53 10.25
C ALA A 156 -13.34 1.32 11.77
N GLN A 157 -13.86 2.27 12.57
CA GLN A 157 -13.87 2.14 14.03
C GLN A 157 -14.75 0.97 14.50
N ALA A 158 -15.91 0.76 13.88
CA ALA A 158 -16.79 -0.35 14.24
C ALA A 158 -16.20 -1.72 13.90
N LEU A 159 -15.49 -1.84 12.78
CA LEU A 159 -14.76 -3.06 12.41
C LEU A 159 -13.62 -3.34 13.40
N LEU A 160 -12.82 -2.33 13.74
CA LEU A 160 -11.74 -2.45 14.73
C LEU A 160 -12.27 -2.94 16.09
N LEU A 161 -13.35 -2.34 16.60
CA LEU A 161 -13.95 -2.77 17.86
C LEU A 161 -14.48 -4.22 17.80
N ALA A 162 -15.01 -4.65 16.65
CA ALA A 162 -15.47 -6.02 16.46
C ALA A 162 -14.31 -7.03 16.42
N GLU A 163 -13.14 -6.61 15.93
CA GLU A 163 -11.91 -7.41 15.98
C GLU A 163 -11.37 -7.55 17.41
N GLU A 164 -11.35 -6.46 18.18
CA GLU A 164 -10.88 -6.46 19.58
C GLU A 164 -11.72 -7.36 20.51
N GLN A 165 -12.98 -7.61 20.17
CA GLN A 165 -13.88 -8.48 20.94
C GLN A 165 -13.57 -9.98 20.78
N ASP A 166 -12.89 -10.38 19.69
CA ASP A 166 -12.57 -11.77 19.41
C ASP A 166 -11.25 -11.84 18.63
N GLU A 167 -10.14 -12.05 19.34
CA GLU A 167 -8.79 -12.17 18.77
C GLU A 167 -8.65 -13.30 17.73
N THR A 168 -9.60 -14.25 17.72
CA THR A 168 -9.61 -15.32 16.72
C THR A 168 -10.19 -14.86 15.37
N ARG A 169 -10.79 -13.66 15.28
CA ARG A 169 -11.24 -13.06 14.01
C ARG A 169 -10.05 -12.59 13.18
N HIS A 170 -10.21 -12.65 11.86
CA HIS A 170 -9.25 -12.03 10.95
C HIS A 170 -9.56 -10.53 10.91
N PRO A 171 -8.57 -9.64 10.86
CA PRO A 171 -8.83 -8.21 10.70
C PRO A 171 -9.52 -7.93 9.36
N VAL A 172 -10.29 -6.84 9.27
CA VAL A 172 -10.97 -6.41 8.05
C VAL A 172 -10.36 -5.10 7.57
N SER A 173 -9.72 -5.14 6.41
CA SER A 173 -9.19 -3.98 5.72
C SER A 173 -10.09 -3.62 4.56
N PHE A 174 -10.30 -2.33 4.29
CA PHE A 174 -11.07 -1.93 3.12
C PHE A 174 -10.54 -0.64 2.48
N ILE A 175 -10.68 -0.59 1.16
CA ILE A 175 -10.47 0.60 0.34
C ILE A 175 -11.78 0.98 -0.32
N VAL A 176 -11.98 2.28 -0.55
CA VAL A 176 -13.21 2.80 -1.15
C VAL A 176 -12.86 3.58 -2.40
N HIS A 177 -13.53 3.25 -3.49
CA HIS A 177 -13.44 3.96 -4.77
C HIS A 177 -14.82 4.14 -5.36
N ASP A 178 -15.02 5.19 -6.15
CA ASP A 178 -16.21 5.30 -6.96
C ASP A 178 -16.14 4.43 -8.21
N LEU A 179 -17.30 4.17 -8.81
CA LEU A 179 -17.43 3.29 -9.96
C LEU A 179 -16.65 3.80 -11.19
N GLU A 180 -16.54 5.12 -11.38
CA GLU A 180 -15.85 5.70 -12.52
C GLU A 180 -14.35 5.48 -12.41
N ASP A 181 -13.74 5.76 -11.25
CA ASP A 181 -12.32 5.48 -11.02
C ASP A 181 -12.01 3.98 -11.20
N VAL A 182 -12.76 3.08 -10.57
CA VAL A 182 -12.54 1.63 -10.75
C VAL A 182 -12.64 1.22 -12.22
N THR A 183 -13.61 1.75 -12.96
CA THR A 183 -13.78 1.46 -14.38
C THR A 183 -12.59 1.95 -15.20
N GLU A 184 -12.09 3.15 -14.92
CA GLU A 184 -10.92 3.72 -15.59
C GLU A 184 -9.66 2.89 -15.30
N GLN A 185 -9.39 2.56 -14.03
CA GLN A 185 -8.20 1.79 -13.67
C GLN A 185 -8.20 0.39 -14.28
N ILE A 186 -9.37 -0.25 -14.39
CA ILE A 186 -9.49 -1.54 -15.09
C ILE A 186 -9.23 -1.36 -16.59
N ARG A 187 -9.79 -0.34 -17.23
CA ARG A 187 -9.57 -0.05 -18.66
C ARG A 187 -8.12 0.28 -18.99
N LEU A 188 -7.40 0.92 -18.06
CA LEU A 188 -5.97 1.16 -18.17
C LEU A 188 -5.13 -0.11 -17.99
N GLY A 189 -5.74 -1.22 -17.56
CA GLY A 189 -5.04 -2.49 -17.37
C GLY A 189 -4.17 -2.53 -16.11
N ARG A 190 -4.48 -1.69 -15.10
CA ARG A 190 -3.71 -1.61 -13.85
C ARG A 190 -3.64 -2.98 -13.16
N PRO A 191 -2.44 -3.50 -12.82
CA PRO A 191 -2.28 -4.84 -12.25
C PRO A 191 -3.18 -5.10 -11.03
N PHE A 192 -3.24 -4.16 -10.08
CA PHE A 192 -4.10 -4.27 -8.90
C PHE A 192 -5.58 -4.53 -9.25
N PHE A 193 -6.16 -3.73 -10.15
CA PHE A 193 -7.56 -3.86 -10.52
C PHE A 193 -7.81 -5.04 -11.47
N ARG A 194 -6.84 -5.36 -12.33
CA ARG A 194 -6.87 -6.57 -13.17
C ARG A 194 -6.95 -7.83 -12.31
N ASP A 195 -6.16 -7.90 -11.24
CA ASP A 195 -6.18 -9.03 -10.30
C ASP A 195 -7.50 -9.09 -9.52
N ILE A 196 -8.11 -7.95 -9.17
CA ILE A 196 -9.46 -7.92 -8.56
C ILE A 196 -10.51 -8.48 -9.52
N VAL A 197 -10.47 -8.12 -10.81
CA VAL A 197 -11.40 -8.67 -11.81
C VAL A 197 -11.19 -10.17 -11.99
N ARG A 198 -9.94 -10.65 -11.94
CA ARG A 198 -9.58 -12.05 -12.13
C ARG A 198 -9.93 -12.94 -10.93
N ASP A 199 -9.48 -12.54 -9.73
CA ASP A 199 -9.45 -13.39 -8.54
C ASP A 199 -10.47 -12.99 -7.48
N GLY A 200 -11.01 -11.76 -7.56
CA GLY A 200 -11.93 -11.21 -6.58
C GLY A 200 -13.23 -12.01 -6.45
N ILE A 201 -13.89 -11.82 -5.32
CA ILE A 201 -15.18 -12.45 -5.00
C ILE A 201 -16.17 -11.35 -4.61
N VAL A 202 -17.25 -11.20 -5.36
CA VAL A 202 -18.33 -10.25 -5.05
C VAL A 202 -19.12 -10.77 -3.86
N ILE A 203 -19.04 -10.07 -2.73
CA ILE A 203 -19.77 -10.41 -1.50
C ILE A 203 -21.09 -9.65 -1.42
N TYR A 204 -21.14 -8.45 -1.99
CA TYR A 204 -22.35 -7.65 -2.10
C TYR A 204 -22.40 -6.96 -3.45
N GLU A 205 -23.58 -6.93 -4.06
CA GLU A 205 -23.85 -6.14 -5.26
C GLU A 205 -25.25 -5.55 -5.21
N PHE A 206 -25.34 -4.27 -5.56
CA PHE A 206 -26.62 -3.60 -5.77
C PHE A 206 -27.13 -3.81 -7.20
N SER A 207 -26.22 -3.80 -8.19
CA SER A 207 -26.53 -3.97 -9.60
C SER A 207 -25.73 -5.14 -10.18
N ALA A 208 -26.39 -5.92 -11.05
CA ALA A 208 -25.79 -7.01 -11.81
C ALA A 208 -24.85 -6.52 -12.93
N ALA A 209 -24.65 -5.21 -13.09
CA ALA A 209 -23.68 -4.66 -14.04
C ALA A 209 -22.28 -5.24 -13.76
N GLU A 210 -21.65 -5.79 -14.79
CA GLU A 210 -20.31 -6.35 -14.72
C GLU A 210 -19.24 -5.24 -14.76
N LEU A 211 -18.07 -5.53 -14.18
CA LEU A 211 -16.90 -4.68 -14.32
C LEU A 211 -16.41 -4.74 -15.78
N PRO A 212 -15.80 -3.66 -16.31
CA PRO A 212 -15.30 -3.66 -17.68
C PRO A 212 -14.22 -4.72 -17.89
N MET A 213 -14.03 -5.12 -19.14
CA MET A 213 -12.89 -5.97 -19.51
C MET A 213 -11.59 -5.21 -19.22
N PRO A 214 -10.61 -5.83 -18.54
CA PRO A 214 -9.32 -5.20 -18.31
C PRO A 214 -8.62 -4.82 -19.61
N GLY A 215 -8.07 -3.62 -19.65
CA GLY A 215 -7.16 -3.21 -20.71
C GLY A 215 -5.87 -4.03 -20.69
N ASN A 216 -5.12 -3.93 -21.78
CA ASN A 216 -3.83 -4.59 -21.90
C ASN A 216 -2.72 -3.55 -21.77
N LEU A 217 -2.31 -3.27 -20.54
CA LEU A 217 -1.09 -2.50 -20.28
C LEU A 217 0.11 -3.38 -20.64
N SER A 218 0.95 -2.92 -21.56
CA SER A 218 2.09 -3.73 -21.96
C SER A 218 3.09 -3.85 -20.81
N ARG A 219 3.85 -4.95 -20.79
CA ARG A 219 4.88 -5.18 -19.78
C ARG A 219 5.92 -4.05 -19.75
N ASP A 220 6.28 -3.51 -20.92
CA ASP A 220 7.24 -2.40 -21.02
C ASP A 220 6.68 -1.11 -20.41
N GLU A 221 5.39 -0.82 -20.61
CA GLU A 221 4.71 0.31 -19.98
C GLU A 221 4.59 0.13 -18.46
N GLU A 222 4.21 -1.07 -18.01
CA GLU A 222 4.16 -1.40 -16.57
C GLU A 222 5.53 -1.15 -15.91
N LEU A 223 6.62 -1.59 -16.55
CA LEU A 223 7.97 -1.42 -16.03
C LEU A 223 8.45 0.03 -16.06
N ALA A 224 8.14 0.76 -17.14
CA ALA A 224 8.49 2.16 -17.25
C ALA A 224 7.81 3.00 -16.15
N GLU A 225 6.55 2.71 -15.83
CA GLU A 225 5.85 3.38 -14.74
C GLU A 225 6.34 2.95 -13.36
N ALA A 226 6.52 1.65 -13.13
CA ALA A 226 7.06 1.12 -11.88
C ALA A 226 8.43 1.76 -11.55
N ARG A 227 9.29 1.91 -12.56
CA ARG A 227 10.60 2.57 -12.41
C ARG A 227 10.47 4.03 -11.98
N LYS A 228 9.56 4.79 -12.60
CA LYS A 228 9.30 6.19 -12.21
C LYS A 228 8.82 6.28 -10.76
N TYR A 229 7.92 5.40 -10.35
CA TYR A 229 7.45 5.37 -8.96
C TYR A 229 8.55 5.02 -7.98
N TYR A 230 9.38 4.01 -8.30
CA TYR A 230 10.52 3.64 -7.47
C TYR A 230 11.48 4.82 -7.28
N GLU A 231 11.93 5.42 -8.37
CA GLU A 231 12.89 6.54 -8.33
C GLU A 231 12.35 7.73 -7.54
N GLN A 232 11.08 8.08 -7.72
CA GLN A 232 10.45 9.20 -6.99
C GLN A 232 10.31 8.90 -5.50
N TRP A 233 9.63 7.79 -5.15
CA TRP A 233 9.20 7.56 -3.78
C TRP A 233 10.31 7.03 -2.89
N PHE A 234 11.24 6.24 -3.44
CA PHE A 234 12.41 5.80 -2.68
C PHE A 234 13.34 6.96 -2.34
N ALA A 235 13.55 7.89 -3.29
CA ALA A 235 14.29 9.12 -3.06
C ALA A 235 13.62 9.98 -1.98
N SER A 236 12.30 10.19 -2.07
CA SER A 236 11.55 10.95 -1.06
C SER A 236 11.65 10.33 0.33
N SER A 237 11.48 9.01 0.46
CA SER A 237 11.66 8.30 1.73
C SER A 237 13.07 8.48 2.30
N SER A 238 14.09 8.42 1.45
CA SER A 238 15.49 8.63 1.83
C SER A 238 15.76 10.07 2.28
N GLU A 239 15.15 11.07 1.64
CA GLU A 239 15.27 12.48 2.03
C GLU A 239 14.67 12.74 3.42
N PHE A 240 13.51 12.16 3.71
CA PHE A 240 12.93 12.24 5.06
C PHE A 240 13.82 11.59 6.12
N SER A 241 14.47 10.47 5.81
CA SER A 241 15.49 9.85 6.70
C SER A 241 16.69 10.78 6.93
N LYS A 242 17.14 11.55 5.92
CA LYS A 242 18.21 12.56 6.09
C LYS A 242 17.78 13.67 7.05
N PHE A 243 16.56 14.18 6.90
CA PHE A 243 16.03 15.18 7.83
C PHE A 243 15.87 14.64 9.24
N ALA A 244 15.49 13.37 9.39
CA ALA A 244 15.41 12.71 10.68
C ALA A 244 16.79 12.61 11.34
N ALA A 245 17.83 12.18 10.61
CA ALA A 245 19.20 12.09 11.13
C ALA A 245 19.71 13.45 11.62
N PHE A 246 19.49 14.52 10.86
CA PHE A 246 19.80 15.89 11.29
C PHE A 246 19.01 16.30 12.55
N GLY A 247 17.70 16.01 12.58
CA GLY A 247 16.88 16.30 13.76
C GLY A 247 17.36 15.55 15.00
N MET A 248 17.88 14.33 14.86
CA MET A 248 18.48 13.57 15.97
C MET A 248 19.75 14.23 16.49
N SER A 249 20.66 14.71 15.62
CA SER A 249 21.90 15.38 16.06
C SER A 249 21.62 16.69 16.80
N GLU A 250 20.55 17.38 16.42
CA GLU A 250 20.11 18.65 17.04
C GLU A 250 19.17 18.46 18.23
N GLY A 251 18.86 17.23 18.64
CA GLY A 251 17.93 16.95 19.75
C GLY A 251 16.47 17.34 19.47
N MET A 252 16.07 17.51 18.20
CA MET A 252 14.72 17.91 17.78
C MET A 252 13.73 16.74 17.72
N LEU A 253 13.58 16.00 18.83
CA LEU A 253 12.93 14.67 18.88
C LEU A 253 11.54 14.63 18.22
N ASN A 254 10.66 15.59 18.51
CA ASN A 254 9.29 15.61 17.97
C ASN A 254 9.29 15.84 16.45
N LYS A 255 10.14 16.75 15.94
CA LYS A 255 10.28 16.99 14.50
C LYS A 255 10.88 15.77 13.81
N THR A 256 11.85 15.12 14.43
CA THR A 256 12.42 13.87 13.92
C THR A 256 11.36 12.77 13.82
N ALA A 257 10.52 12.58 14.85
CA ALA A 257 9.44 11.60 14.81
C ALA A 257 8.46 11.87 13.66
N PHE A 258 8.16 13.14 13.39
CA PHE A 258 7.36 13.53 12.23
C PHE A 258 8.05 13.18 10.90
N GLN A 259 9.36 13.43 10.76
CA GLN A 259 10.11 13.08 9.55
C GLN A 259 10.19 11.56 9.35
N LEU A 260 10.38 10.78 10.42
CA LEU A 260 10.37 9.31 10.33
C LEU A 260 8.99 8.77 9.91
N HIS A 261 7.89 9.39 10.36
CA HIS A 261 6.57 9.05 9.85
C HIS A 261 6.47 9.24 8.33
N GLN A 262 6.91 10.40 7.82
CA GLN A 262 6.92 10.69 6.39
C GLN A 262 7.82 9.74 5.59
N ALA A 263 8.97 9.34 6.17
CA ALA A 263 9.84 8.33 5.57
C ALA A 263 9.14 6.98 5.41
N ILE A 264 8.38 6.54 6.42
CA ILE A 264 7.59 5.30 6.39
C ILE A 264 6.48 5.38 5.34
N GLU A 265 5.72 6.46 5.34
CA GLU A 265 4.64 6.71 4.38
C GLU A 265 5.17 6.61 2.94
N ALA A 266 6.24 7.33 2.64
CA ALA A 266 6.88 7.29 1.32
C ALA A 266 7.46 5.90 0.96
N ALA A 267 7.99 5.16 1.94
CA ALA A 267 8.50 3.80 1.70
C ALA A 267 7.38 2.81 1.33
N TYR A 268 6.23 2.86 2.01
CA TYR A 268 5.09 2.01 1.66
C TYR A 268 4.46 2.40 0.33
N HIS A 269 4.34 3.69 0.04
CA HIS A 269 3.92 4.14 -1.30
C HIS A 269 4.88 3.64 -2.39
N CYS A 270 6.19 3.70 -2.15
CA CYS A 270 7.20 3.16 -3.07
C CYS A 270 6.94 1.68 -3.37
N ALA A 271 6.79 0.85 -2.34
CA ALA A 271 6.53 -0.58 -2.50
C ALA A 271 5.22 -0.84 -3.26
N LEU A 272 4.11 -0.25 -2.79
CA LEU A 272 2.79 -0.46 -3.38
C LEU A 272 2.73 -0.05 -4.86
N LEU A 273 3.24 1.14 -5.19
CA LEU A 273 3.23 1.66 -6.55
C LEU A 273 4.19 0.89 -7.46
N THR A 274 5.37 0.50 -6.99
CA THR A 274 6.33 -0.23 -7.83
C THR A 274 5.86 -1.67 -8.09
N LEU A 275 5.26 -2.33 -7.10
CA LEU A 275 4.83 -3.72 -7.21
C LEU A 275 3.48 -3.87 -7.93
N THR A 276 2.56 -2.92 -7.75
CA THR A 276 1.15 -3.08 -8.18
C THR A 276 0.65 -1.95 -9.11
N LEU A 277 1.43 -0.89 -9.31
CA LEU A 277 1.03 0.37 -9.95
C LEU A 277 -0.20 1.03 -9.30
N TYR A 278 -0.42 0.73 -8.02
CA TYR A 278 -1.51 1.28 -7.24
C TYR A 278 -1.06 1.54 -5.81
N SER A 279 -1.53 2.65 -5.26
CA SER A 279 -1.52 2.89 -3.82
C SER A 279 -2.77 3.69 -3.47
N ALA A 280 -3.41 3.33 -2.35
CA ALA A 280 -4.48 4.14 -1.80
C ALA A 280 -3.93 5.54 -1.43
N LYS A 281 -4.77 6.58 -1.60
CA LYS A 281 -4.50 7.94 -1.12
C LYS A 281 -4.76 8.02 0.39
N GLU A 282 -3.94 7.31 1.16
CA GLU A 282 -4.07 7.14 2.60
C GLU A 282 -2.81 7.66 3.28
N HIS A 283 -2.97 8.40 4.38
CA HIS A 283 -1.86 8.94 5.17
C HIS A 283 -1.69 8.18 6.49
N ASP A 284 -2.61 7.27 6.83
CA ASP A 284 -2.42 6.36 7.95
C ASP A 284 -1.40 5.26 7.60
N ILE A 285 -0.18 5.41 8.13
CA ILE A 285 0.91 4.44 7.96
C ILE A 285 0.56 3.02 8.44
N GLU A 286 -0.40 2.84 9.34
CA GLU A 286 -0.87 1.51 9.75
C GLU A 286 -1.65 0.83 8.64
N LYS A 287 -2.52 1.57 7.94
CA LYS A 287 -3.26 1.04 6.79
C LYS A 287 -2.34 0.79 5.60
N LEU A 288 -1.43 1.73 5.30
CA LEU A 288 -0.42 1.54 4.25
C LEU A 288 0.45 0.31 4.52
N ARG A 289 0.88 0.13 5.77
CA ARG A 289 1.61 -1.05 6.22
C ARG A 289 0.84 -2.34 5.95
N LYS A 290 -0.43 -2.42 6.34
CA LYS A 290 -1.28 -3.61 6.10
C LYS A 290 -1.38 -3.95 4.62
N LEU A 291 -1.65 -2.95 3.77
CA LEU A 291 -1.72 -3.12 2.32
C LEU A 291 -0.38 -3.60 1.74
N ALA A 292 0.73 -3.02 2.18
CA ALA A 292 2.05 -3.36 1.67
C ALA A 292 2.49 -4.77 2.10
N GLU A 293 2.25 -5.16 3.35
CA GLU A 293 2.54 -6.50 3.86
C GLU A 293 1.68 -7.60 3.18
N ALA A 294 0.45 -7.27 2.77
CA ALA A 294 -0.39 -8.19 2.00
C ALA A 294 0.11 -8.41 0.57
N VAL A 295 0.80 -7.42 -0.02
CA VAL A 295 1.43 -7.51 -1.34
C VAL A 295 2.80 -8.20 -1.25
N GLU A 296 3.60 -7.85 -0.25
CA GLU A 296 4.97 -8.34 -0.05
C GLU A 296 5.21 -8.72 1.43
N PRO A 297 5.06 -10.02 1.77
CA PRO A 297 5.18 -10.50 3.15
C PRO A 297 6.54 -10.24 3.81
N ARG A 298 7.63 -10.07 3.05
CA ARG A 298 8.95 -9.74 3.63
C ARG A 298 8.91 -8.42 4.41
N LEU A 299 8.00 -7.50 4.08
CA LEU A 299 7.84 -6.23 4.81
C LEU A 299 7.37 -6.41 6.26
N ILE A 300 6.79 -7.57 6.61
CA ILE A 300 6.41 -7.88 8.00
C ILE A 300 7.64 -7.84 8.92
N GLU A 301 8.81 -8.23 8.41
CA GLU A 301 10.07 -8.22 9.16
C GLU A 301 10.41 -6.82 9.67
N ALA A 302 10.04 -5.75 8.94
CA ALA A 302 10.34 -4.37 9.30
C ALA A 302 9.74 -3.95 10.64
N TRP A 303 8.67 -4.59 11.10
CA TRP A 303 7.99 -4.21 12.34
C TRP A 303 7.47 -5.42 13.12
N PRO A 304 8.32 -6.08 13.93
CA PRO A 304 7.91 -7.19 14.77
C PRO A 304 6.76 -6.82 15.71
N ARG A 305 5.83 -7.76 15.94
CA ARG A 305 4.62 -7.54 16.76
C ARG A 305 4.59 -8.34 18.06
N LYS A 306 5.63 -9.14 18.32
CA LYS A 306 5.63 -10.16 19.38
C LYS A 306 5.65 -9.55 20.78
N HIS A 307 6.44 -8.49 20.96
CA HIS A 307 6.61 -7.85 22.25
C HIS A 307 6.11 -6.40 22.25
N TYR A 308 5.60 -5.94 23.40
CA TYR A 308 5.07 -4.59 23.56
C TYR A 308 6.08 -3.49 23.16
N TYR A 309 7.36 -3.68 23.52
CA TYR A 309 8.42 -2.72 23.21
C TYR A 309 8.69 -2.59 21.70
N GLU A 310 8.36 -3.61 20.89
CA GLU A 310 8.50 -3.58 19.43
C GLU A 310 7.34 -2.83 18.77
N ARG A 311 6.13 -2.91 19.36
CA ARG A 311 4.92 -2.21 18.89
C ARG A 311 4.91 -0.73 19.24
N ARG A 312 5.47 -0.37 20.40
CA ARG A 312 5.42 0.99 20.96
C ARG A 312 6.03 2.07 20.01
N PRO A 313 7.21 1.87 19.40
CA PRO A 313 7.83 2.85 18.51
C PRO A 313 6.98 3.15 17.27
N PHE A 314 6.42 2.13 16.62
CA PHE A 314 5.51 2.31 15.48
C PHE A 314 4.28 3.13 15.87
N ASN A 315 3.66 2.81 17.01
CA ASN A 315 2.49 3.55 17.52
C ASN A 315 2.83 5.01 17.85
N ARG A 316 4.05 5.29 18.31
CA ARG A 316 4.52 6.66 18.55
C ARG A 316 4.70 7.43 17.24
N LEU A 317 5.29 6.82 16.22
CA LEU A 317 5.42 7.43 14.90
C LEU A 317 4.06 7.66 14.24
N LYS A 318 3.11 6.74 14.39
CA LYS A 318 1.72 6.93 13.91
C LYS A 318 1.11 8.20 14.49
N ARG A 319 1.21 8.38 15.82
CA ARG A 319 0.70 9.57 16.51
C ARG A 319 1.45 10.85 16.14
N ALA A 320 2.74 10.75 15.81
CA ALA A 320 3.59 11.91 15.53
C ALA A 320 3.07 12.79 14.38
N TYR A 321 2.42 12.20 13.37
CA TYR A 321 1.88 12.95 12.23
C TYR A 321 0.92 14.08 12.63
N VAL A 322 0.03 13.78 13.58
CA VAL A 322 -0.94 14.74 14.12
C VAL A 322 -0.38 15.44 15.35
N GLU A 323 0.22 14.70 16.28
CA GLU A 323 0.48 15.23 17.62
C GLU A 323 1.82 15.98 17.73
N ALA A 324 2.86 15.59 16.99
CA ALA A 324 4.22 16.10 17.26
C ALA A 324 4.38 17.60 17.03
N ARG A 325 3.49 18.21 16.25
CA ARG A 325 3.48 19.65 15.94
C ARG A 325 2.53 20.47 16.81
N TYR A 326 1.50 19.85 17.36
CA TYR A 326 0.37 20.56 17.97
C TYR A 326 0.11 20.18 19.43
N SER A 327 0.47 18.96 19.84
CA SER A 327 0.17 18.45 21.18
C SER A 327 1.31 18.75 22.15
N PRO A 328 1.06 19.48 23.25
CA PRO A 328 2.05 19.64 24.32
C PRO A 328 2.32 18.33 25.08
N HIS A 329 1.49 17.30 24.87
CA HIS A 329 1.58 16.00 25.55
C HIS A 329 2.29 14.93 24.72
N PHE A 330 2.72 15.25 23.48
CA PHE A 330 3.49 14.31 22.69
C PHE A 330 4.93 14.24 23.21
N VAL A 331 5.26 13.10 23.80
CA VAL A 331 6.60 12.79 24.31
C VAL A 331 7.11 11.52 23.65
N ILE A 332 8.32 11.59 23.10
CA ILE A 332 9.11 10.47 22.60
C ILE A 332 10.52 10.58 23.17
N THR A 333 11.09 9.47 23.62
CA THR A 333 12.47 9.45 24.16
C THR A 333 13.48 9.34 23.02
N GLY A 334 14.73 9.74 23.27
CA GLY A 334 15.82 9.55 22.31
C GLY A 334 16.03 8.07 21.95
N GLU A 335 15.89 7.16 22.93
CA GLU A 335 15.99 5.71 22.74
C GLU A 335 14.87 5.15 21.85
N ASP A 336 13.62 5.54 22.11
CA ASP A 336 12.48 5.12 21.27
C ASP A 336 12.63 5.61 19.83
N LEU A 337 13.10 6.84 19.67
CA LEU A 337 13.29 7.47 18.37
C LEU A 337 14.45 6.82 17.60
N ALA A 338 15.54 6.51 18.29
CA ALA A 338 16.69 5.77 17.78
C ALA A 338 16.28 4.38 17.29
N PHE A 339 15.56 3.62 18.11
CA PHE A 339 15.03 2.32 17.70
C PHE A 339 14.07 2.45 16.51
N ALA A 340 13.18 3.46 16.52
CA ALA A 340 12.28 3.70 15.41
C ALA A 340 13.03 3.99 14.10
N ALA A 341 14.10 4.78 14.15
CA ALA A 341 14.97 5.05 13.01
C ALA A 341 15.62 3.77 12.44
N GLU A 342 16.11 2.87 13.31
CA GLU A 342 16.62 1.57 12.89
C GLU A 342 15.56 0.73 12.17
N ARG A 343 14.32 0.72 12.67
CA ARG A 343 13.21 0.00 12.01
C ARG A 343 12.84 0.61 10.66
N VAL A 344 12.91 1.94 10.52
CA VAL A 344 12.74 2.62 9.22
C VAL A 344 13.84 2.23 8.24
N ALA A 345 15.08 2.13 8.70
CA ALA A 345 16.19 1.67 7.87
C ALA A 345 15.97 0.23 7.36
N VAL A 346 15.51 -0.68 8.24
CA VAL A 346 15.14 -2.06 7.84
C VAL A 346 14.01 -2.05 6.81
N LEU A 347 12.96 -1.25 7.02
CA LEU A 347 11.87 -1.09 6.06
C LEU A 347 12.40 -0.65 4.69
N GLN A 348 13.21 0.42 4.65
CA GLN A 348 13.78 0.96 3.41
C GLN A 348 14.66 -0.07 2.70
N ALA A 349 15.46 -0.86 3.42
CA ALA A 349 16.29 -1.90 2.83
C ALA A 349 15.46 -3.02 2.17
N ILE A 350 14.38 -3.46 2.84
CA ILE A 350 13.46 -4.45 2.26
C ILE A 350 12.76 -3.86 1.03
N VAL A 351 12.19 -2.65 1.14
CA VAL A 351 11.53 -1.95 0.02
C VAL A 351 12.45 -1.81 -1.19
N LYS A 352 13.71 -1.42 -0.96
CA LYS A 352 14.72 -1.33 -2.01
C LYS A 352 14.88 -2.66 -2.75
N THR A 353 15.12 -3.72 -1.98
CA THR A 353 15.37 -5.08 -2.49
C THR A 353 14.20 -5.57 -3.34
N VAL A 354 12.97 -5.48 -2.82
CA VAL A 354 11.78 -6.01 -3.50
C VAL A 354 11.42 -5.20 -4.75
N CYS A 355 11.62 -3.87 -4.72
CA CYS A 355 11.41 -3.01 -5.87
C CYS A 355 12.46 -3.29 -6.96
N GLU A 356 13.73 -3.44 -6.61
CA GLU A 356 14.80 -3.75 -7.57
C GLU A 356 14.61 -5.14 -8.20
N GLU A 357 14.22 -6.14 -7.43
CA GLU A 357 13.83 -7.47 -7.94
C GLU A 357 12.67 -7.36 -8.94
N ARG A 358 11.61 -6.61 -8.62
CA ARG A 358 10.46 -6.40 -9.52
C ARG A 358 10.85 -5.72 -10.83
N LEU A 359 11.78 -4.76 -10.78
CA LEU A 359 12.27 -4.01 -11.93
C LEU A 359 13.27 -4.79 -12.78
N ALA A 360 13.96 -5.78 -12.19
CA ALA A 360 14.90 -6.67 -12.89
C ALA A 360 14.21 -7.92 -13.47
N ALA A 361 13.13 -8.39 -12.84
CA ALA A 361 12.31 -9.51 -13.33
C ALA A 361 11.41 -9.12 -14.52
N GLY A 362 11.33 -7.82 -14.80
CA GLY A 362 10.66 -7.21 -15.94
C GLY A 362 11.44 -7.32 -17.23
#